data_AF-N6YZZ8-F1
#
_entry.id   AF-N6YZZ8-F1
#
_cell.length_a   1.000
_cell.length_b   1.000
_cell.length_c   1.000
_cell.angle_alpha   90.00
_cell.angle_beta   90.00
_cell.angle_gamma   90.00
#
_symmetry.space_group_name_H-M   'P 1'
#
loop_
_entity.id
_entity.type
_entity.pdbx_description
1 polymer ?
#
loop_
_entity_poly.entity_id
_entity_poly.type
_entity_poly.pdbx_seq_one_letter_code
_entity_poly.pdbx_strand_id
1 'polypeptide(L)'
;MLCATVATGCASLPDTDAGESGAAPHADAGPPARNAAAETLQAAIGAARPRQSNLPRARNLLQGLLSAEDPDSLALQPYARALLEQIQERQRLAGLNDRLGQQLERSAAALKDSEQRNESLQRKLDALVEIERSLAPPALQPSAPRTLPQ
;
A
#
# COMPACT_ATOMS: atom_id res chain seq x y z
N MET A 1 -3.82 -18.45 -31.94
CA MET A 1 -2.50 -18.78 -32.54
C MET A 1 -1.69 -19.46 -31.44
N LEU A 2 -1.24 -20.70 -31.64
CA LEU A 2 0.01 -21.08 -32.33
C LEU A 2 1.26 -20.52 -31.58
N CYS A 3 2.27 -21.31 -31.22
CA CYS A 3 2.45 -22.77 -31.42
C CYS A 3 3.35 -23.37 -30.32
N ALA A 4 3.29 -24.70 -30.16
CA ALA A 4 4.19 -25.47 -29.30
C ALA A 4 4.98 -26.49 -30.14
N THR A 5 6.31 -26.50 -30.01
CA THR A 5 7.26 -27.47 -30.60
C THR A 5 8.64 -27.26 -29.95
N VAL A 6 9.53 -28.24 -29.80
CA VAL A 6 9.44 -29.70 -29.55
C VAL A 6 10.88 -30.17 -29.20
N ALA A 7 11.06 -31.28 -28.49
CA ALA A 7 12.41 -31.78 -28.14
C ALA A 7 13.07 -32.62 -29.26
N THR A 8 14.41 -32.58 -29.33
CA THR A 8 15.34 -33.55 -29.98
C THR A 8 16.77 -33.16 -29.53
N GLY A 9 17.70 -34.07 -29.24
CA GLY A 9 17.66 -35.54 -29.27
C GLY A 9 18.92 -36.16 -28.66
N CYS A 10 19.04 -37.49 -28.73
CA CYS A 10 20.11 -38.27 -28.10
C CYS A 10 21.32 -38.52 -29.03
N ALA A 11 22.50 -38.77 -28.45
CA ALA A 11 23.20 -40.09 -28.46
C ALA A 11 24.74 -40.02 -28.54
N SER A 12 25.42 -40.59 -27.54
CA SER A 12 26.71 -41.31 -27.69
C SER A 12 27.06 -42.12 -26.44
N LEU A 13 27.48 -43.38 -26.65
CA LEU A 13 27.99 -44.40 -25.71
C LEU A 13 28.84 -45.39 -26.55
N PRO A 14 29.67 -46.28 -25.97
CA PRO A 14 30.00 -46.51 -24.56
C PRO A 14 31.40 -45.88 -24.26
N ASP A 15 32.44 -46.44 -23.62
CA ASP A 15 32.71 -47.76 -23.01
C ASP A 15 33.94 -47.69 -22.05
N THR A 16 34.20 -48.77 -21.31
CA THR A 16 35.30 -49.01 -20.34
C THR A 16 35.32 -48.13 -19.08
N ASP A 17 35.86 -48.57 -17.92
CA ASP A 17 36.68 -49.76 -17.66
C ASP A 17 36.23 -50.50 -16.37
N ALA A 18 36.76 -51.72 -16.14
CA ALA A 18 36.44 -52.55 -14.98
C ALA A 18 37.29 -52.19 -13.74
N GLY A 19 36.67 -52.19 -12.56
CA GLY A 19 37.34 -51.94 -11.28
C GLY A 19 36.59 -52.57 -10.10
N GLU A 20 37.29 -53.35 -9.28
CA GLU A 20 36.72 -54.17 -8.22
C GLU A 20 36.46 -53.44 -6.89
N SER A 21 35.48 -53.97 -6.14
CA SER A 21 35.45 -54.12 -4.68
C SER A 21 35.74 -52.89 -3.80
N GLY A 22 34.67 -52.31 -3.24
CA GLY A 22 34.76 -51.30 -2.18
C GLY A 22 33.42 -51.12 -1.47
N ALA A 23 33.12 -51.96 -0.48
CA ALA A 23 31.85 -51.90 0.24
C ALA A 23 31.79 -50.71 1.23
N ALA A 24 31.16 -49.61 0.79
CA ALA A 24 30.81 -48.48 1.64
C ALA A 24 29.33 -48.09 1.42
N PRO A 25 28.47 -48.09 2.46
CA PRO A 25 27.13 -47.55 2.37
C PRO A 25 27.19 -46.01 2.37
N HIS A 26 27.64 -45.44 1.26
CA HIS A 26 27.48 -44.01 0.98
C HIS A 26 26.00 -43.72 0.74
N ALA A 27 25.27 -43.55 1.85
CA ALA A 27 23.93 -42.96 1.85
C ALA A 27 24.06 -41.48 1.47
N ASP A 28 24.16 -41.21 0.17
CA ASP A 28 24.16 -39.86 -0.39
C ASP A 28 22.77 -39.23 -0.20
N ALA A 29 22.61 -38.59 0.96
CA ALA A 29 21.34 -38.06 1.46
C ALA A 29 21.49 -36.58 1.86
N GLY A 30 22.12 -35.78 0.99
CA GLY A 30 22.43 -34.37 1.26
C GLY A 30 21.96 -33.39 0.16
N PRO A 31 21.07 -32.43 0.47
CA PRO A 31 20.08 -32.45 1.55
C PRO A 31 18.67 -31.95 1.12
N PRO A 32 17.58 -32.29 1.83
CA PRO A 32 16.29 -31.61 1.66
C PRO A 32 16.34 -30.12 2.06
N ALA A 33 17.29 -29.73 2.92
CA ALA A 33 17.48 -28.35 3.39
C ALA A 33 17.72 -27.34 2.25
N ARG A 34 18.44 -27.76 1.19
CA ARG A 34 18.72 -26.93 0.00
C ARG A 34 17.48 -26.35 -0.63
N ASN A 35 16.45 -27.19 -0.73
CA ASN A 35 15.17 -26.78 -1.30
C ASN A 35 14.36 -26.00 -0.27
N ALA A 36 14.35 -26.42 1.01
CA ALA A 36 13.60 -25.75 2.07
C ALA A 36 13.97 -24.26 2.26
N ALA A 37 15.26 -23.89 2.19
CA ALA A 37 15.70 -22.49 2.27
C ALA A 37 15.18 -21.66 1.08
N ALA A 38 15.19 -22.22 -0.14
CA ALA A 38 14.64 -21.58 -1.33
C ALA A 38 13.10 -21.51 -1.33
N GLU A 39 12.43 -22.58 -0.90
CA GLU A 39 10.96 -22.68 -0.80
C GLU A 39 10.39 -21.70 0.24
N THR A 40 11.02 -21.59 1.42
CA THR A 40 10.60 -20.61 2.45
C THR A 40 10.77 -19.17 1.96
N LEU A 41 11.85 -18.88 1.22
CA LEU A 41 12.03 -17.59 0.57
C LEU A 41 10.98 -17.32 -0.52
N GLN A 42 10.70 -18.30 -1.38
CA GLN A 42 9.67 -18.20 -2.42
C GLN A 42 8.27 -18.01 -1.83
N ALA A 43 7.97 -18.68 -0.71
CA ALA A 43 6.74 -18.49 0.05
C ALA A 43 6.66 -17.09 0.69
N ALA A 44 7.78 -16.52 1.15
CA ALA A 44 7.83 -15.14 1.64
C ALA A 44 7.59 -14.11 0.53
N ILE A 45 8.20 -14.29 -0.65
CA ILE A 45 7.95 -13.47 -1.85
C ILE A 45 6.47 -13.56 -2.25
N GLY A 46 5.88 -14.76 -2.24
CA GLY A 46 4.46 -15.00 -2.48
C GLY A 46 3.57 -14.24 -1.50
N ALA A 47 3.85 -14.35 -0.20
CA ALA A 47 3.12 -13.64 0.86
C ALA A 47 3.31 -12.11 0.82
N ALA A 48 4.41 -11.60 0.27
CA ALA A 48 4.64 -10.16 0.12
C ALA A 48 3.89 -9.52 -1.07
N ARG A 49 3.33 -10.33 -1.99
CA ARG A 49 2.81 -9.89 -3.29
C ARG A 49 1.61 -8.93 -3.15
N PRO A 50 1.60 -7.74 -3.80
CA PRO A 50 0.62 -6.68 -3.51
C PRO A 50 -0.87 -7.05 -3.58
N ARG A 51 -1.26 -7.99 -4.46
CA ARG A 51 -2.67 -8.42 -4.60
C ARG A 51 -3.14 -9.42 -3.53
N GLN A 52 -2.22 -9.97 -2.73
CA GLN A 52 -2.47 -11.04 -1.75
C GLN A 52 -1.58 -10.84 -0.50
N SER A 53 -1.30 -9.59 -0.12
CA SER A 53 -0.17 -9.26 0.75
C SER A 53 -0.42 -9.59 2.23
N ASN A 54 0.07 -10.74 2.67
CA ASN A 54 0.21 -11.09 4.09
C ASN A 54 1.63 -10.73 4.56
N LEU A 55 1.85 -9.43 4.77
CA LEU A 55 3.14 -8.88 5.20
C LEU A 55 3.63 -9.45 6.56
N PRO A 56 2.76 -9.73 7.56
CA PRO A 56 3.17 -10.44 8.78
C PRO A 56 3.74 -11.84 8.50
N ARG A 57 3.06 -12.66 7.67
CA ARG A 57 3.57 -13.99 7.28
C ARG A 57 4.91 -13.89 6.53
N ALA A 58 5.03 -12.93 5.61
CA ALA A 58 6.27 -12.71 4.87
C ALA A 58 7.44 -12.34 5.81
N ARG A 59 7.20 -11.44 6.79
CA ARG A 59 8.20 -11.11 7.82
C ARG A 59 8.62 -12.33 8.64
N ASN A 60 7.66 -13.10 9.14
CA ASN A 60 7.97 -14.25 10.01
C ASN A 60 8.80 -15.32 9.27
N LEU A 61 8.50 -15.59 7.99
CA LEU A 61 9.29 -16.50 7.16
C LEU A 61 10.73 -16.00 6.95
N LEU A 62 10.90 -14.71 6.65
CA LEU A 62 12.22 -14.10 6.46
C LEU A 62 13.02 -14.04 7.77
N GLN A 63 12.38 -13.77 8.90
CA GLN A 63 13.03 -13.80 10.21
C GLN A 63 13.51 -15.21 10.57
N GLY A 64 12.72 -16.25 10.28
CA GLY A 64 13.16 -17.65 10.41
C GLY A 64 14.39 -17.96 9.56
N LEU A 65 14.37 -17.57 8.28
CA LEU A 65 15.49 -17.75 7.34
C LEU A 65 16.77 -16.97 7.74
N LEU A 66 16.61 -15.84 8.43
CA LEU A 66 17.72 -15.04 8.98
C LEU A 66 18.26 -15.54 10.33
N SER A 67 17.50 -16.39 11.03
CA SER A 67 17.93 -17.07 12.25
C SER A 67 18.43 -18.50 12.02
N ALA A 68 18.41 -18.98 10.76
CA ALA A 68 18.94 -20.28 10.38
C ALA A 68 20.44 -20.20 10.04
N GLU A 69 21.19 -21.19 10.52
CA GLU A 69 22.66 -21.28 10.42
C GLU A 69 23.14 -22.33 9.38
N ASP A 70 22.21 -22.99 8.69
CA ASP A 70 22.55 -23.91 7.60
C ASP A 70 23.13 -23.17 6.38
N PRO A 71 24.01 -23.80 5.58
CA PRO A 71 24.77 -23.12 4.53
C PRO A 71 23.90 -22.53 3.42
N ASP A 72 22.72 -23.11 3.17
CA ASP A 72 21.83 -22.68 2.09
C ASP A 72 20.98 -21.47 2.55
N SER A 73 20.52 -21.46 3.81
CA SER A 73 19.97 -20.25 4.46
C SER A 73 21.00 -19.13 4.53
N LEU A 74 22.24 -19.41 4.94
CA LEU A 74 23.34 -18.45 4.99
C LEU A 74 23.58 -17.78 3.63
N ALA A 75 23.54 -18.55 2.52
CA ALA A 75 23.67 -18.03 1.17
C ALA A 75 22.50 -17.10 0.76
N LEU A 76 21.29 -17.34 1.27
CA LEU A 76 20.10 -16.54 0.99
C LEU A 76 19.90 -15.32 1.93
N GLN A 77 20.59 -15.27 3.07
CA GLN A 77 20.44 -14.18 4.03
C GLN A 77 20.56 -12.75 3.45
N PRO A 78 21.51 -12.42 2.54
CA PRO A 78 21.61 -11.06 1.98
C PRO A 78 20.33 -10.60 1.27
N TYR A 79 19.71 -11.50 0.50
CA TYR A 79 18.44 -11.23 -0.16
C TYR A 79 17.27 -11.18 0.84
N ALA A 80 17.28 -12.07 1.85
CA ALA A 80 16.26 -12.08 2.89
C ALA A 80 16.25 -10.79 3.74
N ARG A 81 17.42 -10.19 4.01
CA ARG A 81 17.55 -8.86 4.66
C ARG A 81 16.93 -7.77 3.81
N ALA A 82 17.33 -7.67 2.53
CA ALA A 82 16.81 -6.64 1.61
C ALA A 82 15.28 -6.73 1.41
N LEU A 83 14.72 -7.94 1.30
CA LEU A 83 13.27 -8.14 1.19
C LEU A 83 12.54 -7.81 2.51
N LEU A 84 13.15 -8.11 3.66
CA LEU A 84 12.61 -7.77 4.97
C LEU A 84 12.56 -6.25 5.19
N GLU A 85 13.62 -5.52 4.81
CA GLU A 85 13.67 -4.05 4.82
C GLU A 85 12.58 -3.45 3.91
N GLN A 86 12.45 -3.96 2.68
CA GLN A 86 11.40 -3.53 1.74
C GLN A 86 9.97 -3.73 2.32
N ILE A 87 9.74 -4.82 3.04
CA ILE A 87 8.45 -5.10 3.70
C ILE A 87 8.22 -4.15 4.88
N GLN A 88 9.26 -3.83 5.67
CA GLN A 88 9.15 -2.89 6.79
C GLN A 88 8.82 -1.47 6.30
N GLU A 89 9.50 -0.96 5.27
CA GLU A 89 9.20 0.37 4.73
C GLU A 89 7.79 0.41 4.09
N ARG A 90 7.34 -0.66 3.42
CA ARG A 90 5.94 -0.78 2.97
C ARG A 90 4.92 -0.72 4.11
N GLN A 91 5.21 -1.34 5.26
CA GLN A 91 4.35 -1.25 6.46
C GLN A 91 4.35 0.17 7.05
N ARG A 92 5.50 0.84 7.08
CA ARG A 92 5.64 2.24 7.52
C ARG A 92 4.85 3.19 6.62
N LEU A 93 4.99 3.08 5.30
CA LEU A 93 4.28 3.90 4.32
C LEU A 93 2.76 3.71 4.39
N ALA A 94 2.27 2.47 4.59
CA ALA A 94 0.86 2.21 4.84
C ALA A 94 0.37 2.96 6.09
N GLY A 95 1.05 2.80 7.23
CA GLY A 95 0.68 3.47 8.48
C GLY A 95 0.85 5.00 8.47
N LEU A 96 1.60 5.56 7.51
CA LEU A 96 1.61 7.00 7.23
C LEU A 96 0.40 7.43 6.39
N ASN A 97 0.04 6.64 5.38
CA ASN A 97 -1.12 6.88 4.53
C ASN A 97 -2.44 6.84 5.34
N ASP A 98 -2.59 5.87 6.23
CA ASP A 98 -3.74 5.75 7.14
C ASP A 98 -3.90 7.02 8.03
N ARG A 99 -2.78 7.57 8.51
CA ARG A 99 -2.78 8.81 9.32
C ARG A 99 -3.14 10.03 8.50
N LEU A 100 -2.63 10.14 7.27
CA LEU A 100 -2.96 11.21 6.34
C LEU A 100 -4.43 11.18 5.94
N GLY A 101 -5.00 9.99 5.66
CA GLY A 101 -6.43 9.81 5.43
C GLY A 101 -7.28 10.33 6.59
N GLN A 102 -6.97 9.90 7.82
CA GLN A 102 -7.68 10.40 9.02
C GLN A 102 -7.49 11.92 9.26
N GLN A 103 -6.36 12.51 8.86
CA GLN A 103 -6.17 13.97 8.94
C GLN A 103 -7.03 14.69 7.90
N LEU A 104 -7.12 14.17 6.68
CA LEU A 104 -7.99 14.70 5.62
C LEU A 104 -9.47 14.64 6.04
N GLU A 105 -9.94 13.50 6.54
CA GLU A 105 -11.31 13.33 7.06
C GLU A 105 -11.67 14.37 8.14
N ARG A 106 -10.79 14.55 9.14
CA ARG A 106 -10.97 15.56 10.20
C ARG A 106 -10.97 16.99 9.64
N SER A 107 -10.11 17.28 8.66
CA SER A 107 -10.04 18.61 8.03
C SER A 107 -11.29 18.92 7.19
N ALA A 108 -11.82 17.92 6.48
CA ALA A 108 -13.04 18.06 5.69
C ALA A 108 -14.29 18.25 6.59
N ALA A 109 -14.36 17.55 7.72
CA ALA A 109 -15.39 17.78 8.73
C ALA A 109 -15.30 19.19 9.32
N ALA A 110 -14.11 19.65 9.71
CA ALA A 110 -13.90 21.00 10.25
C ALA A 110 -14.20 22.11 9.23
N LEU A 111 -13.90 21.89 7.95
CA LEU A 111 -14.26 22.80 6.85
C LEU A 111 -15.78 22.89 6.70
N LYS A 112 -16.47 21.75 6.63
CA LYS A 112 -17.93 21.69 6.49
C LYS A 112 -18.67 22.31 7.69
N ASP A 113 -18.11 22.18 8.89
CA ASP A 113 -18.58 22.88 10.09
C ASP A 113 -18.41 24.40 9.99
N SER A 114 -17.30 24.86 9.40
CA SER A 114 -17.02 26.28 9.16
C SER A 114 -17.96 26.87 8.10
N GLU A 115 -18.21 26.14 7.02
CA GLU A 115 -19.16 26.50 5.96
C GLU A 115 -20.58 26.71 6.52
N GLN A 116 -21.11 25.74 7.27
CA GLN A 116 -22.42 25.85 7.94
C GLN A 116 -22.51 27.06 8.89
N ARG A 117 -21.43 27.36 9.63
CA ARG A 117 -21.35 28.54 10.50
C ARG A 117 -21.35 29.84 9.68
N ASN A 118 -20.65 29.87 8.54
CA ASN A 118 -20.61 31.00 7.64
C ASN A 118 -22.01 31.26 7.03
N GLU A 119 -22.68 30.23 6.49
CA GLU A 119 -24.07 30.35 6.03
C GLU A 119 -25.04 30.81 7.15
N SER A 120 -24.81 30.38 8.40
CA SER A 120 -25.61 30.80 9.56
C SER A 120 -25.38 32.28 9.91
N LEU A 121 -24.18 32.81 9.68
CA LEU A 121 -23.86 34.22 9.86
C LEU A 121 -24.39 35.07 8.69
N GLN A 122 -24.25 34.62 7.45
CA GLN A 122 -24.80 35.29 6.26
C GLN A 122 -26.32 35.50 6.40
N ARG A 123 -27.08 34.44 6.70
CA ARG A 123 -28.54 34.52 6.96
C ARG A 123 -28.94 35.49 8.08
N LYS A 124 -28.04 35.76 9.05
CA LYS A 124 -28.27 36.77 10.11
C LYS A 124 -27.97 38.19 9.63
N LEU A 125 -26.93 38.36 8.81
CA LEU A 125 -26.61 39.64 8.18
C LEU A 125 -27.73 40.06 7.20
N ASP A 126 -28.22 39.13 6.39
CA ASP A 126 -29.34 39.37 5.46
C ASP A 126 -30.61 39.84 6.22
N ALA A 127 -30.95 39.17 7.32
CA ALA A 127 -32.07 39.54 8.17
C ALA A 127 -31.88 40.91 8.85
N LEU A 128 -30.65 41.29 9.23
CA LEU A 128 -30.35 42.63 9.75
C LEU A 128 -30.51 43.70 8.67
N VAL A 129 -30.06 43.44 7.43
CA VAL A 129 -30.25 44.35 6.29
C VAL A 129 -31.72 44.51 5.91
N GLU A 130 -32.54 43.46 6.06
CA GLU A 130 -34.00 43.55 5.90
C GLU A 130 -34.64 44.42 7.01
N ILE A 131 -34.22 44.24 8.26
CA ILE A 131 -34.66 45.08 9.39
C ILE A 131 -34.28 46.56 9.15
N GLU A 132 -33.02 46.85 8.82
CA GLU A 132 -32.55 48.20 8.50
C GLU A 132 -33.37 48.85 7.37
N ARG A 133 -33.69 48.08 6.32
CA ARG A 133 -34.54 48.54 5.21
C ARG A 133 -35.99 48.81 5.64
N SER A 134 -36.52 48.03 6.58
CA SER A 134 -37.87 48.22 7.13
C SER A 134 -37.99 49.41 8.09
N LEU A 135 -36.88 49.77 8.77
CA LEU A 135 -36.79 50.88 9.71
C LEU A 135 -36.37 52.20 9.05
N ALA A 136 -35.88 52.16 7.81
CA ALA A 136 -35.57 53.36 7.03
C ALA A 136 -36.84 54.22 6.86
N PRO A 137 -36.81 55.52 7.21
CA PRO A 137 -37.98 56.39 7.05
C PRO A 137 -38.37 56.46 5.56
N PRO A 138 -39.68 56.52 5.24
CA PRO A 138 -40.14 56.60 3.86
C PRO A 138 -39.51 57.84 3.21
N ALA A 139 -38.73 57.62 2.15
CA ALA A 139 -38.02 58.68 1.46
C ALA A 139 -39.03 59.76 1.04
N LEU A 140 -38.79 60.99 1.49
CA LEU A 140 -39.54 62.17 1.07
C LEU A 140 -39.35 62.35 -0.44
N GLN A 141 -40.25 61.76 -1.22
CA GLN A 141 -40.37 62.04 -2.65
C GLN A 141 -40.49 63.57 -2.78
N PRO A 142 -39.65 64.23 -3.60
CA PRO A 142 -39.68 65.68 -3.73
C PRO A 142 -41.06 66.09 -4.23
N SER A 143 -41.85 66.69 -3.32
CA SER A 143 -43.24 67.04 -3.59
C SER A 143 -43.29 68.08 -4.68
N ALA A 144 -43.89 67.71 -5.82
CA ALA A 144 -43.98 68.57 -6.99
C ALA A 144 -44.56 69.95 -6.59
N PRO A 145 -43.99 71.06 -7.09
CA PRO A 145 -44.30 72.39 -6.57
C PRO A 145 -45.78 72.71 -6.72
N ARG A 146 -46.47 72.90 -5.60
CA ARG A 146 -47.87 73.38 -5.57
C ARG A 146 -47.92 74.82 -6.04
N THR A 147 -48.15 75.02 -7.34
CA THR A 147 -48.56 76.30 -7.89
C THR A 147 -49.95 76.66 -7.35
N LEU A 148 -50.03 77.68 -6.50
CA LEU A 148 -51.29 78.28 -6.08
C LEU A 148 -51.84 79.16 -7.21
N PRO A 149 -53.14 79.07 -7.56
CA PRO A 149 -53.78 80.04 -8.45
C PRO A 149 -53.98 81.38 -7.72
N GLN A 150 -54.08 82.45 -8.51
CA GLN A 150 -54.66 83.74 -8.13
C GLN A 150 -56.06 83.87 -8.75
#